data_AF-A0A7V1RH43-F1
#
_entry.id   AF-A0A7V1RH43-F1
#
_cell.length_a   1.000
_cell.length_b   1.000
_cell.length_c   1.000
_cell.angle_alpha   90.00
_cell.angle_beta   90.00
_cell.angle_gamma   90.00
#
_symmetry.space_group_name_H-M   'P 1'
#
loop_
_entity.id
_entity.type
_entity.pdbx_description
1 polymer ?
#
loop_
_entity_poly.entity_id
_entity_poly.type
_entity_poly.pdbx_seq_one_letter_code
_entity_poly.pdbx_strand_id
1 'polypeptide(L)'
;MQKEIMKSGCHNLLPAGVVLTGGGSQLRGTLETAGHVLGMPVRLGRPAVIAGLGDAVDNPSFSTAVGLVRYGVNRRRSRDHHSAGRMPLGGMVRWASRVLSRFKTD
;
A
#
# COMPACT_ATOMS: atom_id res chain seq x y z
N MET A 1 -0.94 0.43 -26.16
CA MET A 1 -0.20 0.82 -24.94
C MET A 1 0.28 2.27 -25.00
N GLN A 2 1.06 2.68 -26.01
CA GLN A 2 1.46 4.10 -26.18
C GLN A 2 0.29 5.08 -26.20
N LYS A 3 -0.85 4.71 -26.81
CA LYS A 3 -2.11 5.48 -26.75
C LYS A 3 -2.57 5.77 -25.33
N GLU A 4 -2.43 4.83 -24.40
CA GLU A 4 -2.86 5.00 -23.01
C GLU A 4 -1.87 5.84 -22.20
N ILE A 5 -0.57 5.75 -22.50
CA ILE A 5 0.47 6.61 -21.88
C ILE A 5 0.31 8.06 -22.32
N MET A 6 -0.03 8.30 -23.60
CA MET A 6 -0.33 9.65 -24.08
C MET A 6 -1.63 10.18 -23.49
N LYS A 7 -2.68 9.35 -23.41
CA LYS A 7 -3.95 9.73 -22.78
C LYS A 7 -3.81 10.08 -21.30
N SER A 8 -2.94 9.39 -20.56
CA SER A 8 -2.73 9.70 -19.14
C SER A 8 -2.01 11.03 -18.91
N GLY A 9 -1.45 11.64 -19.95
CA GLY A 9 -0.66 12.87 -19.85
C GLY A 9 0.69 12.68 -19.13
N CYS A 10 1.03 11.45 -18.74
CA CYS A 10 2.21 11.17 -17.93
C CYS A 10 3.49 11.04 -18.75
N HIS A 11 3.45 11.08 -20.08
CA HIS A 11 4.61 10.75 -20.93
C HIS A 11 5.90 11.51 -20.54
N ASN A 12 5.79 12.82 -20.27
CA ASN A 12 6.93 13.65 -19.86
C ASN A 12 7.25 13.59 -18.35
N LEU A 13 6.49 12.80 -17.58
CA LEU A 13 6.55 12.73 -16.10
C LEU A 13 7.03 11.37 -15.59
N LEU A 14 7.59 10.52 -16.46
CA LEU A 14 8.03 9.16 -16.10
C LEU A 14 9.58 9.00 -16.12
N PRO A 15 10.36 9.84 -15.43
CA PRO A 15 11.82 9.67 -15.39
C PRO A 15 12.24 8.36 -14.71
N ALA A 16 11.39 7.81 -13.85
CA ALA A 16 11.61 6.55 -13.16
C ALA A 16 11.26 5.29 -13.99
N GLY A 17 10.69 5.47 -15.20
CA GLY A 17 10.29 4.37 -16.08
C GLY A 17 9.04 3.61 -15.63
N VAL A 18 8.97 2.33 -15.99
CA VAL A 18 7.81 1.44 -15.72
C VAL A 18 8.16 0.33 -14.74
N VAL A 19 7.19 -0.04 -13.91
CA VAL A 19 7.27 -1.19 -12.99
C VAL A 19 6.25 -2.23 -13.42
N LEU A 20 6.71 -3.45 -13.74
CA LEU A 20 5.81 -4.57 -14.04
C LEU A 20 5.56 -5.41 -12.79
N THR A 21 4.30 -5.81 -12.58
CA THR A 21 3.89 -6.67 -11.45
C THR A 21 2.98 -7.79 -11.95
N GLY A 22 2.59 -8.72 -11.07
CA GLY A 22 1.78 -9.90 -11.40
C GLY A 22 2.61 -11.06 -11.97
N GLY A 23 2.01 -12.24 -12.09
CA GLY A 23 2.73 -13.45 -12.55
C GLY A 23 3.26 -13.35 -13.98
N GLY A 24 2.53 -12.69 -14.87
CA GLY A 24 2.97 -12.48 -16.26
C GLY A 24 4.26 -11.66 -16.40
N SER A 25 4.59 -10.84 -15.39
CA SER A 25 5.84 -10.06 -15.38
C SER A 25 7.10 -10.92 -15.20
N GLN A 26 6.95 -12.18 -14.78
CA GLN A 26 8.06 -13.11 -14.55
C GLN A 26 8.43 -13.93 -15.78
N LEU A 27 7.66 -13.80 -16.88
CA LEU A 27 7.99 -14.46 -18.13
C LEU A 27 9.35 -13.97 -18.65
N ARG A 28 10.15 -14.90 -19.15
CA ARG A 28 11.48 -14.60 -19.68
C ARG A 28 11.37 -13.64 -20.86
N GLY A 29 12.19 -12.60 -20.90
CA GLY A 29 12.19 -11.63 -21.99
C GLY A 29 11.13 -10.53 -21.86
N THR A 30 10.27 -10.57 -20.84
CA THR A 30 9.16 -9.61 -20.71
C THR A 30 9.64 -8.20 -20.39
N LEU A 31 10.66 -8.06 -19.53
CA LEU A 31 11.18 -6.74 -19.16
C LEU A 31 11.88 -6.07 -20.35
N GLU A 32 12.65 -6.86 -21.10
CA GLU A 32 13.39 -6.44 -22.29
C GLU A 32 12.41 -6.03 -23.39
N THR A 33 11.44 -6.89 -23.69
CA THR A 33 10.41 -6.61 -24.71
C THR A 33 9.59 -5.38 -24.32
N ALA A 34 9.19 -5.25 -23.06
CA ALA A 34 8.48 -4.08 -22.58
C ALA A 34 9.34 -2.81 -22.70
N GLY A 35 10.64 -2.88 -22.37
CA GLY A 35 11.57 -1.76 -22.53
C GLY A 35 11.70 -1.31 -23.98
N HIS A 36 11.82 -2.24 -24.92
CA HIS A 36 11.85 -1.94 -26.35
C HIS A 36 10.56 -1.30 -26.84
N VAL A 37 9.39 -1.81 -26.43
CA VAL A 37 8.07 -1.28 -26.86
C VAL A 37 7.77 0.08 -26.24
N LEU A 38 8.20 0.31 -24.99
CA LEU A 38 7.90 1.51 -24.24
C LEU A 38 8.94 2.62 -24.42
N GLY A 39 10.14 2.30 -24.91
CA GLY A 39 11.22 3.27 -25.10
C GLY A 39 11.72 3.87 -23.78
N MET A 40 11.56 3.16 -22.66
CA MET A 40 11.96 3.62 -21.33
C MET A 40 12.38 2.45 -20.43
N PRO A 41 13.11 2.70 -19.33
CA PRO A 41 13.52 1.65 -18.40
C PRO A 41 12.32 0.92 -17.80
N VAL A 42 12.40 -0.40 -17.72
CA VAL A 42 11.38 -1.25 -17.11
C VAL A 42 12.03 -2.13 -16.05
N ARG A 43 11.40 -2.23 -14.88
CA ARG A 43 11.86 -3.08 -13.78
C ARG A 43 10.77 -3.98 -13.23
N LEU A 44 11.17 -5.10 -12.64
CA LEU A 44 10.26 -5.99 -11.94
C LEU A 44 9.87 -5.39 -10.59
N GLY A 45 8.56 -5.32 -10.32
CA GLY A 45 8.00 -4.87 -9.06
C GLY A 45 7.75 -6.03 -8.12
N ARG A 46 8.36 -5.97 -6.94
CA ARG A 46 8.09 -6.89 -5.83
C ARG A 46 7.20 -6.20 -4.78
N PRO A 47 6.24 -6.92 -4.17
CA PRO A 47 5.47 -6.38 -3.06
C PRO A 47 6.37 -6.02 -1.88
N ALA A 48 5.90 -5.09 -1.04
CA ALA A 48 6.57 -4.78 0.23
C ALA A 48 6.45 -5.96 1.20
N VAL A 49 7.53 -6.23 1.94
CA VAL A 49 7.57 -7.30 2.94
C VAL A 49 6.51 -7.04 4.02
N ILE A 50 5.73 -8.09 4.33
CA ILE A 50 4.80 -8.12 5.46
C ILE A 50 5.47 -8.93 6.57
N ALA A 51 5.65 -8.32 7.74
CA ALA A 51 6.19 -9.00 8.91
C ALA A 51 5.37 -10.26 9.24
N GLY A 52 6.05 -11.38 9.47
CA GLY A 52 5.42 -12.67 9.78
C GLY A 52 4.98 -13.50 8.58
N LEU A 53 5.06 -12.97 7.35
CA LEU A 53 4.71 -13.72 6.13
C LEU A 53 5.94 -14.16 5.31
N GLY A 54 7.12 -13.62 5.63
CA GLY A 54 8.41 -14.02 5.04
C GLY A 54 8.44 -13.95 3.52
N ASP A 55 9.26 -14.82 2.92
CA ASP A 55 9.47 -14.91 1.47
C ASP A 55 8.28 -15.50 0.71
N ALA A 56 7.27 -16.04 1.42
CA ALA A 56 6.09 -16.65 0.80
C ALA A 56 5.32 -15.67 -0.09
N VAL A 57 5.41 -14.37 0.20
CA VAL A 57 4.79 -13.31 -0.61
C VAL A 57 5.79 -12.46 -1.37
N ASP A 58 7.09 -12.77 -1.35
CA ASP A 58 8.11 -12.06 -2.14
C ASP A 58 8.09 -12.50 -3.61
N ASN A 59 6.94 -12.31 -4.24
CA ASN A 59 6.73 -12.60 -5.65
C ASN A 59 5.79 -11.54 -6.25
N PRO A 60 6.10 -11.01 -7.45
CA PRO A 60 5.25 -10.03 -8.15
C PRO A 60 3.78 -10.44 -8.27
N SER A 61 3.47 -11.74 -8.32
CA SER A 61 2.12 -12.31 -8.33
C SER A 61 1.28 -11.92 -7.12
N PHE A 62 1.90 -11.64 -5.97
CA PHE A 62 1.20 -11.23 -4.74
C PHE A 62 1.09 -9.70 -4.57
N SER A 63 1.57 -8.91 -5.54
CA SER A 63 1.56 -7.43 -5.47
C SER A 63 0.18 -6.85 -5.14
N THR A 64 -0.87 -7.38 -5.79
CA THR A 64 -2.25 -6.92 -5.55
C THR A 64 -2.73 -7.27 -4.15
N ALA A 65 -2.57 -8.52 -3.72
CA ALA A 65 -3.03 -8.98 -2.41
C ALA A 65 -2.32 -8.21 -1.27
N VAL A 66 -0.98 -8.10 -1.35
CA VAL A 66 -0.19 -7.33 -0.38
C VAL A 66 -0.59 -5.86 -0.36
N GLY A 67 -0.81 -5.25 -1.53
CA GLY A 67 -1.27 -3.87 -1.65
C GLY A 67 -2.61 -3.63 -0.96
N LEU A 68 -3.57 -4.53 -1.15
CA LEU A 68 -4.90 -4.46 -0.53
C LEU A 68 -4.82 -4.59 1.00
N VAL A 69 -4.02 -5.52 1.52
CA VAL A 69 -3.82 -5.69 2.97
C VAL A 69 -3.22 -4.41 3.56
N ARG A 70 -2.15 -3.88 2.96
CA ARG A 70 -1.52 -2.62 3.41
C ARG A 70 -2.48 -1.45 3.36
N TYR A 71 -3.27 -1.34 2.29
CA TYR A 71 -4.30 -0.32 2.15
C TYR A 71 -5.33 -0.39 3.28
N GLY A 72 -5.84 -1.59 3.59
CA GLY A 72 -6.77 -1.82 4.68
C GLY A 72 -6.20 -1.42 6.04
N VAL A 73 -4.95 -1.82 6.34
CA VAL A 73 -4.25 -1.46 7.59
C VAL A 73 -4.06 0.05 7.70
N ASN A 74 -3.59 0.71 6.64
CA ASN A 74 -3.36 2.16 6.65
C ASN A 74 -4.68 2.93 6.83
N ARG A 75 -5.75 2.49 6.15
CA ARG A 75 -7.07 3.11 6.26
C ARG A 75 -7.69 2.95 7.65
N ARG A 76 -7.44 1.83 8.35
CA ARG A 76 -7.85 1.66 9.76
C ARG A 76 -7.10 2.65 10.66
N ARG A 77 -5.76 2.72 10.56
CA ARG A 77 -4.95 3.68 11.33
C ARG A 77 -5.39 5.14 11.13
N SER A 78 -5.66 5.55 9.89
CA SER A 78 -6.16 6.89 9.60
C SER A 78 -7.51 7.19 10.26
N ARG A 79 -8.43 6.20 10.32
CA ARG A 79 -9.72 6.34 11.02
C ARG A 79 -9.56 6.43 12.54
N ASP A 80 -8.66 5.63 13.10
CA ASP A 80 -8.39 5.64 14.55
C ASP A 80 -7.81 7.02 14.97
N HIS A 81 -6.93 7.60 14.15
CA HIS A 81 -6.38 8.94 14.39
C HIS A 81 -7.42 10.07 14.27
N HIS A 82 -8.41 9.97 13.39
CA HIS A 82 -9.52 10.95 13.32
C HIS A 82 -10.48 10.85 14.51
N SER A 83 -10.46 9.74 15.24
CA SER A 83 -11.29 9.53 16.44
C SER A 83 -10.61 10.02 17.73
N ALA A 84 -9.28 10.21 17.70
CA ALA A 84 -8.49 10.71 18.83
C ALA A 84 -8.36 12.24 18.85
N GLY A 85 -8.68 12.94 17.75
CA GLY A 85 -8.40 14.37 17.57
C GLY A 85 -9.34 15.35 18.29
N ARG A 86 -10.49 14.91 18.82
CA ARG A 86 -11.40 15.73 19.62
C ARG A 86 -12.19 14.86 20.59
N MET A 87 -11.64 14.59 21.76
CA MET A 87 -12.47 14.21 22.91
C MET A 87 -13.12 15.49 23.44
N PRO A 88 -14.43 15.75 23.21
CA PRO A 88 -15.12 16.82 23.93
C PRO A 88 -14.95 16.61 25.43
N LEU A 89 -14.92 17.68 26.23
CA LEU A 89 -14.68 17.60 27.68
C LEU A 89 -15.53 16.52 28.39
N GLY A 90 -16.78 16.33 27.96
CA GLY A 90 -17.65 15.26 28.49
C GLY A 90 -17.14 13.83 28.23
N GLY A 91 -16.44 13.60 27.12
CA GLY A 91 -15.78 12.33 26.81
C GLY A 91 -14.60 12.04 27.72
N MET A 92 -13.84 13.07 28.11
CA MET A 92 -12.73 12.95 29.06
C MET A 92 -13.22 12.65 30.47
N VAL A 93 -14.30 13.30 30.92
CA VAL A 93 -14.93 13.02 32.22
C VAL A 93 -15.43 11.58 32.30
N ARG A 94 -16.03 11.07 31.22
CA ARG A 94 -16.51 9.69 31.14
C ARG A 94 -15.39 8.64 31.05
N TRP A 95 -14.23 9.02 30.51
CA TRP A 95 -13.04 8.18 30.53
C TRP A 95 -12.43 8.12 31.93
N ALA A 96 -12.28 9.28 32.59
CA ALA A 96 -11.77 9.36 33.95
C ALA A 96 -12.64 8.54 34.91
N SER A 97 -13.96 8.63 34.81
CA SER A 97 -14.87 7.82 35.64
C SER A 97 -14.74 6.32 35.37
N ARG A 98 -14.52 5.90 34.13
CA ARG A 98 -14.32 4.49 33.74
C ARG A 98 -12.96 3.92 34.17
N VAL A 99 -11.93 4.77 34.22
CA VAL A 99 -10.60 4.38 34.71
C VAL A 99 -10.61 4.31 36.23
N LEU A 100 -11.18 5.32 36.90
CA LEU A 100 -11.30 5.34 38.36
C LEU A 100 -12.21 4.22 38.88
N SER A 101 -13.24 3.82 38.13
CA SER A 101 -14.08 2.68 38.49
C SER A 101 -13.35 1.34 38.45
N ARG A 102 -12.23 1.21 37.73
CA ARG A 102 -11.40 -0.01 37.70
C ARG A 102 -10.43 -0.12 38.88
N PHE A 103 -10.24 0.97 39.63
CA PHE A 103 -9.45 0.99 40.86
C PHE A 103 -10.32 0.93 42.13
N LYS A 104 -11.65 0.97 41.98
CA LYS A 104 -12.61 0.94 43.10
C LYS A 104 -13.25 -0.46 43.28
N THR A 105 -12.53 -1.50 42.90
CA THR A 105 -12.96 -2.91 43.09
C THR A 105 -11.89 -3.75 43.79
N ASP A 106 -10.96 -3.10 44.49
CA ASP A 106 -10.22 -3.70 45.61
C ASP A 106 -10.50 -2.87 46.87
#